data_AF-A0A4R5ML65-F1
#
_entry.id   AF-A0A4R5ML65-F1
#
_cell.length_a   1.000
_cell.length_b   1.000
_cell.length_c   1.000
_cell.angle_alpha   90.00
_cell.angle_beta   90.00
_cell.angle_gamma   90.00
#
_symmetry.space_group_name_H-M   'P 1'
#
loop_
_entity.id
_entity.type
_entity.pdbx_description
1 polymer ?
#
loop_
_entity_poly.entity_id
_entity_poly.type
_entity_poly.pdbx_seq_one_letter_code
_entity_poly.pdbx_strand_id
1 'polypeptide(L)'
;MLTKNPEQRTETLTKQIPALGKIPYEQRLIVFNQAFKSTSYKIFLALILIAFILVFYFNLDSILAYKGLERGGLFARSIHFLKELGTRFFIPLMAVMLALVLGRNYFVKLEVEKYLEKNHK
;
A
#
# COMPACT_ATOMS: atom_id res chain seq x y z
N MET A 1 18.12 10.03 -1.11
CA MET A 1 16.69 10.37 -0.91
C MET A 1 16.48 10.70 0.56
N LEU A 2 16.06 11.92 0.87
CA LEU A 2 15.92 12.45 2.23
C LEU A 2 15.04 11.53 3.08
N THR A 3 15.65 10.84 4.04
CA THR A 3 14.95 10.21 5.16
C THR A 3 14.28 11.32 5.95
N LYS A 4 13.03 11.64 5.60
CA LYS A 4 12.21 12.60 6.37
C LYS A 4 12.30 12.24 7.85
N ASN A 5 12.73 13.21 8.67
CA ASN A 5 12.75 13.11 10.13
C ASN A 5 11.35 12.65 10.59
N PRO A 6 11.21 11.72 11.57
CA PRO A 6 9.93 11.27 12.10
C PRO A 6 8.89 12.39 12.23
N GLU A 7 9.26 13.56 12.76
CA GLU A 7 8.40 14.75 12.86
C GLU A 7 7.74 15.16 11.54
N GLN A 8 8.52 15.23 10.45
CA GLN A 8 8.02 15.58 9.12
C GLN A 8 7.06 14.51 8.57
N ARG A 9 7.28 13.23 8.92
CA ARG A 9 6.37 12.14 8.54
C ARG A 9 5.04 12.27 9.28
N THR A 10 5.08 12.56 10.58
CA THR A 10 3.91 12.78 11.42
C THR A 10 3.10 13.99 10.94
N GLU A 11 3.76 15.07 10.55
CA GLU A 11 3.10 16.28 10.04
C GLU A 11 2.41 16.04 8.69
N THR A 12 3.08 15.30 7.78
CA THR A 12 2.48 14.90 6.49
C THR A 12 1.23 14.04 6.72
N LEU A 13 1.27 13.13 7.69
CA LEU A 13 0.13 12.30 8.07
C LEU A 13 -1.00 13.10 8.72
N THR A 14 -0.65 14.11 9.55
CA THR A 14 -1.63 15.01 10.18
C THR A 14 -2.39 15.79 9.11
N LYS A 15 -1.73 16.22 8.04
CA LYS A 15 -2.39 16.87 6.88
C LYS A 15 -3.34 15.93 6.14
N GLN A 16 -3.04 14.63 6.09
CA GLN A 16 -3.89 13.62 5.45
C GLN A 16 -5.05 13.15 6.34
N ILE A 17 -4.91 13.27 7.67
CA ILE A 17 -5.90 12.83 8.65
C ILE A 17 -6.10 13.97 9.66
N PRO A 18 -7.02 14.93 9.40
CA PRO A 18 -7.18 16.13 10.22
C PRO A 18 -7.48 15.86 11.70
N ALA A 19 -8.13 14.73 12.01
CA ALA A 19 -8.43 14.32 13.38
C ALA A 19 -7.18 14.12 14.26
N LEU A 20 -6.02 13.80 13.67
CA LEU A 20 -4.74 13.74 14.40
C LEU A 20 -4.30 15.09 14.95
N GLY A 21 -4.74 16.19 14.33
CA GLY A 21 -4.45 17.55 14.81
C GLY A 21 -4.97 17.83 16.21
N LYS A 22 -6.01 17.10 16.65
CA LYS A 22 -6.62 17.21 17.97
C LYS A 22 -5.81 16.51 19.08
N ILE A 23 -4.83 15.69 18.71
CA ILE A 23 -4.01 14.90 19.65
C ILE A 23 -2.63 15.57 19.79
N PRO A 24 -2.10 15.72 21.02
CA PRO A 24 -0.71 16.16 21.27
C PRO A 24 0.31 15.30 20.52
N TYR A 25 1.37 15.92 19.98
CA TYR A 25 2.36 15.23 19.12
C TYR A 25 2.94 13.96 19.74
N GLU A 26 3.35 14.02 21.01
CA GLU A 26 3.86 12.91 21.84
C GLU A 26 2.93 11.68 21.79
N GLN A 27 1.62 11.91 21.85
CA GLN A 27 0.61 10.86 21.90
C GLN A 27 0.24 10.32 20.51
N ARG A 28 0.49 11.09 19.43
CA ARG A 28 0.25 10.62 18.06
C ARG A 28 1.07 9.37 17.75
N LEU A 29 2.34 9.34 18.16
CA LEU A 29 3.24 8.19 17.98
C LEU A 29 2.68 6.91 18.63
N ILE A 30 2.08 7.05 19.82
CA ILE A 30 1.46 5.94 20.54
C ILE A 30 0.24 5.42 19.77
N VAL A 31 -0.64 6.32 19.33
CA VAL A 31 -1.83 5.98 18.53
C VAL A 31 -1.44 5.31 17.21
N PHE A 32 -0.39 5.80 16.54
CA PHE A 32 0.13 5.17 15.32
C PHE A 32 0.64 3.75 15.57
N ASN A 33 1.49 3.57 16.59
CA ASN A 33 2.00 2.25 16.94
C ASN A 33 0.87 1.27 17.28
N GLN A 34 -0.16 1.76 17.97
CA GLN A 34 -1.32 0.94 18.33
C GLN A 34 -2.16 0.55 17.10
N ALA A 35 -2.40 1.49 16.18
CA ALA A 35 -3.09 1.22 14.92
C ALA A 35 -2.41 0.11 14.12
N PHE A 36 -1.08 0.15 14.01
CA PHE A 36 -0.29 -0.83 13.26
C PHE A 36 -0.04 -2.15 14.01
N LYS A 37 -0.19 -2.17 15.34
CA LYS A 37 -0.08 -3.40 16.13
C LYS A 37 -1.37 -4.23 16.10
N SER A 38 -2.50 -3.62 15.70
CA SER A 38 -3.81 -4.28 15.68
C SER A 38 -3.84 -5.55 14.81
N THR A 39 -4.56 -6.56 15.26
CA THR A 39 -4.73 -7.82 14.52
C THR A 39 -5.37 -7.57 13.15
N SER A 40 -6.35 -6.66 13.08
CA SER A 40 -7.02 -6.28 11.84
C SER A 40 -6.07 -5.68 10.81
N TYR A 41 -5.11 -4.83 11.23
CA TYR A 41 -4.09 -4.30 10.33
C TYR A 41 -3.15 -5.39 9.81
N LYS A 42 -2.76 -6.34 10.67
CA LYS A 42 -1.94 -7.50 10.24
C LYS A 42 -2.67 -8.39 9.24
N ILE A 43 -3.96 -8.67 9.45
CA ILE A 43 -4.80 -9.42 8.51
C ILE A 43 -4.89 -8.67 7.18
N PHE A 44 -5.13 -7.35 7.22
CA PHE A 44 -5.17 -6.52 6.02
C PHE A 44 -3.86 -6.62 5.21
N LEU A 45 -2.70 -6.50 5.87
CA LEU A 45 -1.41 -6.67 5.21
C LEU A 45 -1.23 -8.08 4.62
N ALA A 46 -1.64 -9.12 5.35
CA ALA A 46 -1.57 -10.49 4.86
C ALA A 46 -2.44 -10.69 3.61
N LEU A 47 -3.65 -10.14 3.58
CA LEU A 47 -4.53 -10.21 2.41
C LEU A 47 -3.94 -9.47 1.20
N ILE A 48 -3.34 -8.29 1.41
CA ILE A 48 -2.63 -7.57 0.34
C ILE A 48 -1.48 -8.41 -0.21
N LEU A 49 -0.69 -9.03 0.68
CA LEU A 49 0.44 -9.85 0.26
C LEU A 49 -0.02 -11.07 -0.53
N ILE A 50 -1.07 -11.76 -0.08
CA ILE A 50 -1.66 -12.90 -0.81
C ILE A 50 -2.18 -12.46 -2.17
N ALA A 51 -2.92 -11.35 -2.24
CA ALA A 51 -3.42 -10.82 -3.51
C ALA A 51 -2.28 -10.49 -4.48
N PHE A 52 -1.20 -9.89 -3.99
CA PHE A 52 -0.01 -9.60 -4.78
C PHE A 52 0.68 -10.88 -5.30
N ILE A 53 0.85 -11.89 -4.45
CA ILE A 53 1.41 -13.19 -4.84
C ILE A 53 0.53 -13.87 -5.90
N LEU A 54 -0.80 -13.85 -5.73
CA LEU A 54 -1.73 -14.45 -6.70
C LEU A 54 -1.62 -13.77 -8.06
N VAL A 55 -1.61 -12.43 -8.10
CA VAL A 55 -1.39 -11.68 -9.34
C VAL A 55 -0.08 -12.09 -9.99
N PHE A 56 1.00 -12.19 -9.22
CA PHE A 56 2.30 -12.58 -9.75
C PHE A 56 2.29 -14.02 -10.29
N TYR A 57 1.69 -14.95 -9.55
CA TYR A 57 1.56 -16.36 -9.90
C TYR A 57 0.72 -16.58 -11.17
N PHE A 58 -0.43 -15.95 -11.30
CA PHE A 58 -1.27 -16.09 -12.50
C PHE A 58 -0.69 -15.42 -13.74
N ASN A 59 0.20 -14.42 -13.57
CA ASN A 59 0.85 -13.76 -14.70
C ASN A 59 2.26 -14.31 -14.98
N LEU A 60 2.75 -15.24 -14.17
CA LEU A 60 4.04 -15.94 -14.34
C LEU A 60 4.06 -16.78 -15.63
N ASP A 61 2.94 -17.43 -15.96
CA ASP A 61 2.80 -18.15 -17.23
C ASP A 61 2.85 -17.21 -18.44
N SER A 62 2.39 -15.97 -18.32
CA SER A 62 2.52 -14.97 -19.41
C SER A 62 3.96 -14.51 -19.60
N ILE A 63 4.76 -14.48 -18.53
CA ILE A 63 6.22 -14.24 -18.60
C ILE A 63 6.92 -15.43 -19.28
N LEU A 64 6.54 -16.67 -18.95
CA LEU A 64 7.16 -17.88 -19.49
C LEU A 64 6.70 -18.21 -20.92
N ALA A 65 5.45 -17.87 -21.27
CA ALA A 65 4.85 -18.06 -22.60
C ALA A 65 5.42 -17.12 -23.67
N TYR A 66 6.24 -16.13 -23.29
CA TYR A 66 7.06 -15.35 -24.22
C TYR A 66 8.02 -16.22 -25.06
N LYS A 67 8.21 -17.50 -24.68
CA LYS A 67 8.89 -18.52 -25.50
C LYS A 67 8.14 -18.91 -26.79
N GLY A 68 6.86 -18.58 -26.95
CA GLY A 68 6.02 -19.07 -28.06
C GLY A 68 5.77 -18.09 -29.23
N LEU A 69 6.31 -16.86 -29.20
CA LEU A 69 5.97 -15.85 -30.21
C LEU A 69 6.78 -16.03 -31.52
N GLU A 70 6.66 -17.16 -32.21
CA GLU A 70 7.48 -17.50 -33.38
C GLU A 70 7.23 -16.64 -34.65
N ARG A 71 6.28 -15.69 -34.68
CA ARG A 71 5.83 -15.07 -35.96
C ARG A 71 5.87 -13.54 -36.09
N GLY A 72 6.44 -12.80 -35.13
CA GLY A 72 6.60 -11.33 -35.22
C GLY A 72 8.06 -10.90 -35.08
N GLY A 73 8.49 -9.83 -35.78
CA GLY A 73 9.83 -9.26 -35.67
C GLY A 73 10.16 -8.79 -34.24
N LEU A 74 11.47 -8.70 -33.92
CA LEU A 74 12.00 -8.43 -32.57
C LEU A 74 11.34 -7.21 -31.89
N PHE A 75 11.09 -6.15 -32.67
CA PHE A 75 10.49 -4.90 -32.20
C PHE A 75 9.03 -5.05 -31.77
N ALA A 76 8.22 -5.79 -32.53
CA ALA A 76 6.83 -6.07 -32.20
C ALA A 76 6.71 -6.96 -30.95
N ARG A 77 7.65 -7.90 -30.79
CA ARG A 77 7.77 -8.73 -29.57
C ARG A 77 8.04 -7.85 -28.36
N SER A 78 9.07 -6.99 -28.41
CA SER A 78 9.44 -6.12 -27.29
C SER A 78 8.33 -5.17 -26.86
N ILE A 79 7.59 -4.60 -27.82
CA ILE A 79 6.43 -3.74 -27.51
C ILE A 79 5.30 -4.54 -26.86
N HIS A 80 5.00 -5.74 -27.37
CA HIS A 80 3.99 -6.61 -26.78
C HIS A 80 4.37 -7.03 -25.35
N PHE A 81 5.65 -7.36 -25.14
CA PHE A 81 6.19 -7.70 -23.82
C PHE A 81 6.07 -6.55 -22.83
N LEU A 82 6.48 -5.34 -23.23
CA LEU A 82 6.33 -4.16 -22.38
C LEU A 82 4.87 -3.87 -22.07
N LYS A 83 3.98 -4.05 -23.05
CA LYS A 83 2.54 -3.86 -22.86
C LYS A 83 1.98 -4.86 -21.86
N GLU A 84 2.32 -6.14 -21.98
CA GLU A 84 1.87 -7.18 -21.03
C GLU A 84 2.49 -7.01 -19.65
N LEU A 85 3.77 -6.68 -19.54
CA LEU A 85 4.41 -6.35 -18.27
C LEU A 85 3.74 -5.14 -17.61
N GLY A 86 3.47 -4.09 -18.39
CA GLY A 86 2.80 -2.88 -17.94
C GLY A 86 1.39 -3.17 -17.43
N THR A 87 0.53 -3.79 -18.23
CA THR A 87 -0.87 -4.01 -17.81
C THR A 87 -1.01 -5.08 -16.74
N ARG A 88 -0.24 -6.17 -16.79
CA ARG A 88 -0.41 -7.30 -15.88
C ARG A 88 0.34 -7.14 -14.55
N PHE A 89 1.37 -6.30 -14.48
CA PHE A 89 2.17 -6.13 -13.25
C PHE A 89 2.19 -4.71 -12.71
N PHE A 90 2.28 -3.70 -13.57
CA PHE A 90 2.32 -2.31 -13.09
C PHE A 90 0.97 -1.88 -12.50
N ILE A 91 -0.15 -2.23 -13.14
CA ILE A 91 -1.48 -1.87 -12.62
C ILE A 91 -1.75 -2.52 -11.25
N PRO A 92 -1.53 -3.83 -11.04
CA PRO A 92 -1.69 -4.42 -9.73
C PRO A 92 -0.73 -3.88 -8.68
N LEU A 93 0.52 -3.56 -9.06
CA LEU A 93 1.46 -2.92 -8.13
C LEU A 93 0.95 -1.55 -7.68
N MET A 94 0.45 -0.73 -8.61
CA MET A 94 -0.17 0.55 -8.28
C MET A 94 -1.40 0.39 -7.38
N ALA A 95 -2.24 -0.62 -7.64
CA ALA A 95 -3.39 -0.95 -6.81
C ALA A 95 -2.97 -1.36 -5.39
N VAL A 96 -1.91 -2.16 -5.25
CA VAL A 96 -1.34 -2.55 -3.95
C VAL A 96 -0.80 -1.33 -3.21
N MET A 97 -0.05 -0.45 -3.88
CA MET A 97 0.45 0.79 -3.26
C MET A 97 -0.70 1.69 -2.78
N LEU A 98 -1.75 1.84 -3.59
CA LEU A 98 -2.93 2.61 -3.21
C LEU A 98 -3.67 1.99 -2.03
N ALA A 99 -3.88 0.67 -2.05
CA ALA A 99 -4.53 -0.06 -0.97
C ALA A 99 -3.76 0.11 0.35
N LEU A 100 -2.42 -0.01 0.32
CA LEU A 100 -1.59 0.21 1.51
C LEU A 100 -1.76 1.62 2.09
N VAL A 101 -1.80 2.66 1.24
CA VAL A 101 -2.00 4.05 1.69
C VAL A 101 -3.38 4.25 2.29
N LEU A 102 -4.43 3.78 1.60
CA LEU A 102 -5.82 3.92 2.05
C LEU A 102 -6.09 3.13 3.32
N GLY A 103 -5.63 1.88 3.39
CA GLY A 103 -5.75 1.02 4.56
C GLY A 103 -5.02 1.62 5.76
N ARG A 104 -3.76 2.05 5.59
CA ARG A 104 -3.02 2.77 6.64
C ARG A 104 -3.84 3.94 7.19
N ASN A 105 -4.38 4.79 6.33
CA ASN A 105 -5.14 5.95 6.75
C ASN A 105 -6.43 5.55 7.49
N TYR A 106 -7.11 4.51 7.03
CA TYR A 106 -8.32 3.98 7.65
C TYR A 106 -8.06 3.47 9.07
N PHE A 107 -7.06 2.60 9.26
CA PHE A 107 -6.75 2.04 10.57
C PHE A 107 -6.26 3.10 11.57
N VAL A 108 -5.48 4.07 11.10
CA VAL A 108 -5.07 5.20 11.92
C VAL A 108 -6.29 6.04 12.33
N LYS A 109 -7.20 6.34 11.41
CA LYS A 109 -8.41 7.12 11.72
C LYS A 109 -9.26 6.42 12.79
N LEU A 110 -9.47 5.12 12.67
CA LEU A 110 -10.20 4.33 13.66
C LEU A 110 -9.57 4.42 15.06
N GLU A 111 -8.25 4.33 15.14
CA GLU A 111 -7.58 4.37 16.44
C GLU A 111 -7.58 5.79 17.04
N VAL A 112 -7.51 6.82 16.19
CA VAL A 112 -7.69 8.23 16.59
C VAL A 112 -9.09 8.46 17.16
N GLU A 113 -10.13 7.95 16.50
CA GLU A 113 -11.52 8.07 16.98
C GLU A 113 -11.70 7.40 18.34
N LYS A 114 -11.21 6.16 18.50
CA LYS A 114 -11.23 5.46 19.80
C LYS A 114 -10.45 6.21 20.88
N TYR A 115 -9.30 6.77 20.53
CA TYR A 115 -8.49 7.55 21.47
C TYR A 115 -9.25 8.79 21.94
N LEU A 116 -9.87 9.54 21.01
CA LEU A 116 -10.64 10.74 21.35
C LEU A 116 -11.88 10.40 22.19
N GLU A 117 -12.61 9.33 21.86
CA GLU A 117 -13.76 8.87 22.66
C GLU A 117 -13.39 8.50 24.10
N LYS A 118 -12.20 7.92 24.31
CA LYS A 118 -11.73 7.50 25.63
C LYS A 118 -11.25 8.67 26.50
N ASN A 119 -10.71 9.74 25.89
CA ASN A 119 -10.11 10.86 26.63
C ASN A 119 -11.02 12.11 26.70
N HIS A 120 -12.14 12.13 25.98
CA HIS A 120 -13.14 13.21 26.03
C HIS A 120 -14.50 12.77 26.65
N LYS A 121 -14.53 11.62 27.34
CA LYS A 121 -15.57 11.23 28.30
C LYS A 121 -15.03 11.37 29.70
#